data_AF-A0A8J2LKW2-F1
#
_entry.id   AF-A0A8J2LKW2-F1
#
_cell.length_a   1.000
_cell.length_b   1.000
_cell.length_c   1.000
_cell.angle_alpha   90.00
_cell.angle_beta   90.00
_cell.angle_gamma   90.00
#
_symmetry.space_group_name_H-M   'P 1'
#
loop_
_entity.id
_entity.type
_entity.pdbx_description
1 polymer ?
#
loop_
_entity_poly.entity_id
_entity_poly.type
_entity_poly.pdbx_seq_one_letter_code
_entity_poly.pdbx_strand_id
1 'polypeptide(L)'
;MSQFAGYVLPGAAFVAFGLKWTLDASTSNLEKLLSGEKTSTLGKRHNRNKKCGCCSSDGLPVEGIIKLLVTAIGILASVVAAYPSGFGQLQHVGDILYATVYLFFAISGLVDVLTFYCPYAIPYGLNHFSLALAFTIEGLMFCLHLQRQAFMEQHVHVLLVCAIFACAVVSLIEIVLPYSLLMKFARAFSSLIHGSWYIQSGFILYDPNRVTPTQWNSSQDYNNALIWISLTFAWHAAGAFICLLVIILISRRKNPTSAVPCQPEHIEAFEDYQSSPALQSSSHMQHCNFCSSHTLSA
;
A
#
# COMPACT_ATOMS: atom_id res chain seq x y z
N MET A 1 -21.58 12.94 12.17
CA MET A 1 -20.73 12.21 13.15
C MET A 1 -20.04 13.25 14.01
N SER A 2 -19.71 13.00 15.29
CA SER A 2 -18.74 13.89 15.94
C SER A 2 -17.49 13.89 15.07
N GLN A 3 -16.94 15.05 14.73
CA GLN A 3 -15.85 15.16 13.76
C GLN A 3 -14.69 14.23 14.12
N PHE A 4 -14.44 14.04 15.42
CA PHE A 4 -13.53 13.03 15.99
C PHE A 4 -13.75 11.58 15.51
N ALA A 5 -15.00 11.07 15.49
CA ALA A 5 -15.28 9.70 15.08
C ALA A 5 -14.95 9.46 13.59
N GLY A 6 -15.06 10.51 12.77
CA GLY A 6 -14.63 10.51 11.37
C GLY A 6 -13.12 10.31 11.20
N TYR A 7 -12.31 10.55 12.25
CA TYR A 7 -10.87 10.30 12.24
C TYR A 7 -10.48 8.92 12.77
N VAL A 8 -11.05 8.54 13.90
CA VAL A 8 -10.63 7.31 14.58
C VAL A 8 -11.03 6.06 13.79
N LEU A 9 -12.22 6.06 13.19
CA LEU A 9 -12.76 4.88 12.53
C LEU A 9 -11.98 4.47 11.25
N PRO A 10 -11.76 5.34 10.25
CA PRO A 10 -10.92 5.00 9.11
C PRO A 10 -9.46 4.74 9.54
N GLY A 11 -8.93 5.51 10.49
CA GLY A 11 -7.58 5.30 11.01
C GLY A 11 -7.38 3.91 11.62
N ALA A 12 -8.33 3.44 12.42
CA ALA A 12 -8.30 2.10 13.01
C ALA A 12 -8.38 1.00 11.94
N ALA A 13 -9.20 1.19 10.89
CA ALA A 13 -9.27 0.27 9.77
C ALA A 13 -7.92 0.14 9.04
N PHE A 14 -7.27 1.27 8.73
CA PHE A 14 -5.95 1.25 8.09
C PHE A 14 -4.86 0.62 8.96
N VAL A 15 -4.87 0.86 10.28
CA VAL A 15 -3.96 0.17 11.21
C VAL A 15 -4.20 -1.34 11.19
N ALA A 16 -5.46 -1.77 11.25
CA ALA A 16 -5.80 -3.20 11.21
C ALA A 16 -5.35 -3.87 9.89
N PHE A 17 -5.57 -3.21 8.75
CA PHE A 17 -5.07 -3.69 7.46
C PHE A 17 -3.53 -3.73 7.41
N GLY A 18 -2.85 -2.70 7.91
CA GLY A 18 -1.39 -2.67 8.00
C GLY A 18 -0.84 -3.83 8.84
N LEU A 19 -1.43 -4.10 10.00
CA LEU A 19 -1.06 -5.25 10.85
C LEU A 19 -1.31 -6.58 10.15
N LYS A 20 -2.48 -6.76 9.52
CA LYS A 20 -2.81 -7.95 8.75
C LYS A 20 -1.79 -8.19 7.63
N TRP A 21 -1.50 -7.16 6.82
CA TRP A 21 -0.54 -7.28 5.72
C TRP A 21 0.87 -7.58 6.19
N THR A 22 1.26 -7.09 7.37
CA THR A 22 2.53 -7.45 8.00
C THR A 22 2.60 -8.92 8.36
N LEU A 23 1.52 -9.45 8.96
CA LEU A 23 1.40 -10.87 9.31
C LEU A 23 1.44 -11.74 8.05
N ASP A 24 0.63 -11.42 7.05
CA ASP A 24 0.55 -12.12 5.76
C ASP A 24 1.92 -12.12 5.04
N ALA A 25 2.63 -11.00 5.05
CA ALA A 25 3.98 -10.91 4.46
C ALA A 25 5.00 -11.75 5.24
N SER A 26 4.91 -11.80 6.57
CA SER A 26 5.84 -12.54 7.43
C SER A 26 5.64 -14.05 7.33
N THR A 27 4.40 -14.53 7.30
CA THR A 27 4.08 -15.96 7.17
C THR A 27 4.33 -16.49 5.77
N SER A 28 3.94 -15.74 4.74
CA SER A 28 4.20 -16.15 3.34
C SER A 28 5.69 -16.15 2.99
N ASN A 29 6.49 -15.26 3.59
CA ASN A 29 7.94 -15.32 3.46
C ASN A 29 8.50 -16.61 4.07
N LEU A 30 8.05 -16.93 5.27
CA LEU A 30 8.48 -18.13 5.99
C LEU A 30 8.12 -19.41 5.24
N GLU A 31 6.90 -19.53 4.71
CA GLU A 31 6.50 -20.70 3.90
C GLU A 31 7.38 -20.88 2.67
N LYS A 32 7.76 -19.79 1.99
CA LYS A 32 8.69 -19.83 0.86
C LYS A 32 10.10 -20.24 1.28
N LEU A 33 10.57 -19.81 2.44
CA LEU A 33 11.87 -20.21 2.98
C LEU A 33 11.87 -21.69 3.43
N LEU A 34 10.80 -22.16 4.08
CA LEU A 34 10.63 -23.56 4.50
C LEU A 34 10.50 -24.52 3.31
N SER A 35 9.93 -24.07 2.20
CA SER A 35 9.79 -24.86 0.98
C SER A 35 11.04 -24.86 0.07
N GLY A 36 12.15 -24.27 0.53
CA GLY A 36 13.38 -24.02 -0.22
C GLY A 36 14.26 -25.23 -0.58
N GLU A 37 13.72 -26.27 -1.23
CA GLU A 37 14.51 -27.29 -1.97
C GLU A 37 13.60 -28.10 -2.93
N LYS A 38 13.08 -27.50 -4.02
CA LYS A 38 12.49 -28.23 -5.18
C LYS A 38 12.17 -27.34 -6.39
N THR A 39 13.07 -26.44 -6.75
CA THR A 39 13.02 -25.76 -8.06
C THR A 39 14.32 -25.99 -8.82
N SER A 40 14.61 -27.26 -9.10
CA SER A 40 15.40 -27.61 -10.28
C SER A 40 14.69 -28.75 -11.02
N THR A 41 14.66 -28.60 -12.34
CA THR A 41 14.27 -29.57 -13.38
C THR A 41 12.78 -29.75 -13.70
N LEU A 42 12.47 -29.42 -14.96
CA LEU A 42 11.59 -30.12 -15.88
C LEU A 42 10.12 -30.37 -15.48
N GLY A 43 9.22 -29.70 -16.20
CA GLY A 43 8.03 -30.36 -16.75
C GLY A 43 6.96 -30.79 -15.76
N LYS A 44 6.29 -29.84 -15.09
CA LYS A 44 4.94 -30.12 -14.58
C LYS A 44 3.96 -30.22 -15.74
N ARG A 45 3.84 -31.48 -16.21
CA ARG A 45 2.79 -32.03 -17.06
C ARG A 45 1.45 -31.35 -16.73
N HIS A 46 0.97 -30.55 -17.68
CA HIS A 46 -0.32 -29.87 -17.64
C HIS A 46 -1.42 -30.94 -17.59
N ASN A 47 -1.85 -31.32 -16.38
CA ASN A 47 -3.00 -32.20 -16.21
C ASN A 47 -4.26 -31.41 -16.51
N ARG A 48 -4.74 -31.60 -17.74
CA ARG A 48 -5.81 -30.89 -18.43
C ARG A 48 -7.19 -31.36 -17.95
N ASN A 49 -7.41 -31.40 -16.64
CA ASN A 49 -8.64 -31.91 -16.04
C ASN A 49 -8.98 -31.25 -14.68
N LYS A 50 -8.97 -29.91 -14.61
CA LYS A 50 -9.59 -29.18 -13.50
C LYS A 50 -10.88 -28.54 -13.98
N LYS A 51 -11.99 -29.02 -13.42
CA LYS A 51 -13.31 -28.35 -13.37
C LYS A 51 -13.13 -26.83 -13.25
N CYS A 52 -13.97 -26.09 -13.98
CA CYS A 52 -14.08 -24.63 -13.94
C CYS A 52 -13.78 -24.09 -12.54
N GLY A 53 -12.63 -23.43 -12.39
CA GLY A 53 -12.05 -23.00 -11.12
C GLY A 53 -12.72 -21.77 -10.50
N CYS A 54 -13.98 -21.48 -10.84
CA CYS A 54 -14.72 -20.35 -10.25
C CYS A 54 -15.22 -20.65 -8.81
N CYS A 55 -15.17 -21.90 -8.35
CA CYS A 55 -15.76 -22.30 -7.06
C CYS A 55 -14.88 -23.21 -6.19
N SER A 56 -13.58 -23.34 -6.47
CA SER A 56 -12.70 -24.29 -5.74
C SER A 56 -11.67 -23.62 -4.84
N SER A 57 -12.08 -22.57 -4.12
CA SER A 57 -11.33 -22.04 -2.97
C SER A 57 -12.28 -21.97 -1.79
N ASP A 58 -12.14 -22.89 -0.82
CA ASP A 58 -12.97 -23.00 0.39
C ASP A 58 -12.75 -21.82 1.38
N GLY A 59 -12.35 -20.65 0.88
CA GLY A 59 -12.11 -19.43 1.66
C GLY A 59 -13.10 -18.32 1.31
N LEU A 60 -13.30 -17.37 2.23
CA LEU A 60 -13.96 -16.11 1.92
C LEU A 60 -12.91 -15.03 1.63
N PRO A 61 -13.15 -14.09 0.68
CA PRO A 61 -12.30 -12.91 0.48
C PRO A 61 -12.53 -11.89 1.61
N VAL A 62 -12.11 -12.25 2.82
CA VAL A 62 -12.36 -11.48 4.07
C VAL A 62 -11.91 -10.03 3.93
N GLU A 63 -10.77 -9.76 3.30
CA GLU A 63 -10.28 -8.40 3.08
C GLU A 63 -11.24 -7.55 2.23
N GLY A 64 -11.69 -8.07 1.10
CA GLY A 64 -12.64 -7.38 0.23
C GLY A 64 -14.01 -7.19 0.90
N ILE A 65 -14.49 -8.20 1.62
CA ILE A 65 -15.76 -8.13 2.37
C ILE A 65 -15.69 -7.06 3.46
N ILE A 66 -14.62 -7.02 4.26
CA ILE A 66 -14.43 -5.99 5.30
C ILE A 66 -14.38 -4.60 4.67
N LYS A 67 -13.64 -4.41 3.57
CA LYS A 67 -13.61 -3.13 2.84
C LYS A 67 -15.01 -2.70 2.41
N LEU A 68 -15.80 -3.61 1.84
CA LEU A 68 -17.18 -3.32 1.41
C LEU A 68 -18.10 -2.97 2.58
N LEU A 69 -18.02 -3.68 3.70
CA LEU A 69 -18.84 -3.40 4.88
C LEU A 69 -18.50 -2.05 5.51
N VAL A 70 -17.21 -1.78 5.74
CA VAL A 70 -16.75 -0.52 6.34
C VAL A 70 -17.11 0.67 5.45
N THR A 71 -16.93 0.54 4.13
CA THR A 71 -17.23 1.62 3.18
C THR A 71 -18.73 1.83 2.99
N ALA A 72 -19.55 0.78 3.01
CA ALA A 72 -21.01 0.92 2.97
C ALA A 72 -21.52 1.72 4.19
N ILE A 73 -21.02 1.42 5.39
CA ILE A 73 -21.34 2.17 6.61
C ILE A 73 -20.87 3.63 6.47
N GLY A 74 -19.64 3.84 5.95
CA GLY A 74 -19.08 5.17 5.72
C GLY A 74 -19.89 6.01 4.74
N ILE A 75 -20.33 5.43 3.62
CA ILE A 75 -21.20 6.10 2.63
C ILE A 75 -22.52 6.47 3.27
N LEU A 76 -23.18 5.54 3.97
CA LEU A 76 -24.46 5.81 4.63
C LEU A 76 -24.32 6.95 5.64
N ALA A 77 -23.29 6.91 6.49
CA ALA A 77 -23.04 7.95 7.49
C ALA A 77 -22.77 9.31 6.84
N SER A 78 -22.02 9.34 5.73
CA SER A 78 -21.67 10.56 5.00
C SER A 78 -22.89 11.17 4.30
N VAL A 79 -23.71 10.34 3.64
CA VAL A 79 -24.93 10.80 2.96
C VAL A 79 -25.97 11.31 3.96
N VAL A 80 -26.17 10.60 5.09
CA VAL A 80 -27.08 11.07 6.15
C VAL A 80 -26.60 12.40 6.74
N ALA A 81 -25.28 12.58 6.94
CA ALA A 81 -24.72 13.85 7.40
C ALA A 81 -24.90 15.01 6.40
N ALA A 82 -24.86 14.71 5.09
CA ALA A 82 -25.06 15.69 4.04
C ALA A 82 -26.49 16.25 3.96
N TYR A 83 -27.50 15.47 4.41
CA TYR A 83 -28.93 15.78 4.33
C TYR A 83 -29.64 15.74 5.69
N PRO A 84 -29.26 16.58 6.67
CA PRO A 84 -29.82 16.52 8.03
C PRO A 84 -31.32 16.89 8.09
N SER A 85 -31.81 17.67 7.12
CA SER A 85 -33.21 18.13 7.04
C SER A 85 -34.05 17.34 6.02
N GLY A 86 -33.53 16.26 5.46
CA GLY A 86 -34.18 15.44 4.42
C GLY A 86 -33.53 15.54 3.03
N PHE A 87 -33.73 14.50 2.21
CA PHE A 87 -33.21 14.42 0.84
C PHE A 87 -33.88 15.48 -0.05
N GLY A 88 -33.18 16.59 -0.29
CA GLY A 88 -33.69 17.69 -1.12
C GLY A 88 -32.90 18.98 -0.98
N GLN A 89 -32.25 19.21 0.17
CA GLN A 89 -31.34 20.34 0.38
C GLN A 89 -29.97 19.85 0.84
N LEU A 90 -28.99 19.93 -0.05
CA LEU A 90 -27.60 19.67 0.28
C LEU A 90 -27.07 20.82 1.16
N GLN A 91 -26.84 20.56 2.44
CA GLN A 91 -26.35 21.58 3.38
C GLN A 91 -24.84 21.47 3.60
N HIS A 92 -24.28 20.26 3.57
CA HIS A 92 -22.87 20.01 3.86
C HIS A 92 -22.18 19.31 2.69
N VAL A 93 -21.70 20.09 1.72
CA VAL A 93 -20.95 19.57 0.55
C VAL A 93 -19.69 18.79 0.98
N GLY A 94 -19.10 19.16 2.13
CA GLY A 94 -17.94 18.47 2.70
C GLY A 94 -18.21 16.98 2.99
N ASP A 95 -19.42 16.62 3.42
CA ASP A 95 -19.75 15.24 3.73
C ASP A 95 -19.86 14.36 2.48
N ILE A 96 -20.21 14.94 1.33
CA ILE A 96 -20.20 14.24 0.04
C ILE A 96 -18.77 13.89 -0.41
N LEU A 97 -17.78 14.71 -0.04
CA LEU A 97 -16.37 14.40 -0.34
C LEU A 97 -15.96 13.09 0.36
N TYR A 98 -16.35 12.90 1.62
CA TYR A 98 -16.10 11.64 2.34
C TYR A 98 -16.83 10.46 1.72
N ALA A 99 -18.10 10.63 1.28
CA ALA A 99 -18.82 9.58 0.55
C ALA A 99 -18.08 9.14 -0.72
N THR A 100 -17.46 10.09 -1.42
CA THR A 100 -16.63 9.80 -2.62
C THR A 100 -15.41 8.96 -2.26
N VAL A 101 -14.68 9.31 -1.20
CA VAL A 101 -13.53 8.52 -0.72
C VAL A 101 -13.96 7.09 -0.39
N TYR A 102 -15.04 6.91 0.37
CA TYR A 102 -15.55 5.58 0.71
C TYR A 102 -15.98 4.78 -0.53
N LEU A 103 -16.56 5.43 -1.55
CA LEU A 103 -16.91 4.79 -2.81
C LEU A 103 -15.68 4.18 -3.51
N PHE A 104 -14.57 4.89 -3.60
CA PHE A 104 -13.36 4.34 -4.24
C PHE A 104 -12.74 3.19 -3.44
N PHE A 105 -12.78 3.24 -2.10
CA PHE A 105 -12.40 2.08 -1.29
C PHE A 105 -13.38 0.91 -1.41
N ALA A 106 -14.68 1.16 -1.63
CA ALA A 106 -15.66 0.13 -1.93
C ALA A 106 -15.36 -0.56 -3.26
N ILE A 107 -15.00 0.22 -4.29
CA ILE A 107 -14.55 -0.31 -5.58
C ILE A 107 -13.30 -1.17 -5.41
N SER A 108 -12.33 -0.74 -4.60
CA SER A 108 -11.15 -1.56 -4.29
C SER A 108 -11.53 -2.89 -3.60
N GLY A 109 -12.44 -2.84 -2.62
CA GLY A 109 -12.97 -4.06 -1.98
C GLY A 109 -13.71 -4.98 -2.95
N LEU A 110 -14.47 -4.41 -3.89
CA LEU A 110 -15.15 -5.18 -4.94
C LEU A 110 -14.15 -5.86 -5.88
N VAL A 111 -13.08 -5.17 -6.27
CA VAL A 111 -12.01 -5.75 -7.09
C VAL A 111 -11.33 -6.91 -6.36
N ASP A 112 -11.11 -6.81 -5.05
CA ASP A 112 -10.55 -7.92 -4.26
C ASP A 112 -11.47 -9.16 -4.27
N VAL A 113 -12.78 -8.94 -4.11
CA VAL A 113 -13.79 -10.02 -4.16
C VAL A 113 -13.86 -10.64 -5.56
N LEU A 114 -13.86 -9.82 -6.62
CA LEU A 114 -13.88 -10.30 -8.01
C LEU A 114 -12.59 -11.05 -8.38
N THR A 115 -11.44 -10.60 -7.89
CA THR A 115 -10.16 -11.28 -8.10
C THR A 115 -10.18 -12.67 -7.46
N PHE A 116 -10.86 -12.83 -6.32
CA PHE A 116 -11.00 -14.10 -5.63
C PHE A 116 -11.93 -15.09 -6.37
N TYR A 117 -13.12 -14.66 -6.79
CA TYR A 117 -14.11 -15.54 -7.44
C TYR A 117 -13.87 -15.72 -8.95
N CYS A 118 -13.30 -14.72 -9.61
CA CYS A 118 -13.12 -14.66 -11.06
C CYS A 118 -11.65 -14.39 -11.45
N PRO A 119 -10.68 -15.23 -11.01
CA PRO A 119 -9.25 -14.96 -11.21
C PRO A 119 -8.81 -14.92 -12.68
N TYR A 120 -9.57 -15.51 -13.60
CA TYR A 120 -9.28 -15.50 -15.03
C TYR A 120 -9.85 -14.28 -15.77
N ALA A 121 -10.82 -13.58 -15.19
CA ALA A 121 -11.44 -12.41 -15.80
C ALA A 121 -10.74 -11.10 -15.40
N ILE A 122 -10.05 -11.11 -14.26
CA ILE A 122 -9.40 -9.92 -13.71
C ILE A 122 -7.91 -9.91 -14.09
N PRO A 123 -7.41 -8.83 -14.73
CA PRO A 123 -5.99 -8.73 -15.04
C PRO A 123 -5.15 -8.67 -13.77
N TYR A 124 -3.96 -9.25 -13.86
CA TYR A 124 -2.99 -9.23 -12.77
C TYR A 124 -2.67 -7.79 -12.34
N GLY A 125 -2.70 -7.52 -11.04
CA GLY A 125 -2.39 -6.22 -10.47
C GLY A 125 -3.57 -5.23 -10.37
N LEU A 126 -4.78 -5.58 -10.85
CA LEU A 126 -5.94 -4.70 -10.76
C LEU A 126 -6.32 -4.38 -9.30
N ASN A 127 -6.13 -5.34 -8.38
CA ASN A 127 -6.30 -5.16 -6.95
C ASN A 127 -5.39 -4.05 -6.40
N HIS A 128 -4.09 -4.08 -6.71
CA HIS A 128 -3.13 -3.06 -6.29
C HIS A 128 -3.40 -1.71 -6.95
N PHE A 129 -3.80 -1.70 -8.23
CA PHE A 129 -4.18 -0.49 -8.94
C PHE A 129 -5.43 0.17 -8.34
N SER A 130 -6.48 -0.60 -8.06
CA SER A 130 -7.71 -0.09 -7.46
C SER A 130 -7.47 0.50 -6.06
N LEU A 131 -6.58 -0.13 -5.28
CA LEU A 131 -6.18 0.37 -3.97
C LEU A 131 -5.36 1.66 -4.08
N ALA A 132 -4.41 1.72 -5.01
CA ALA A 132 -3.64 2.94 -5.28
C ALA A 132 -4.54 4.09 -5.72
N LEU A 133 -5.54 3.81 -6.57
CA LEU A 133 -6.52 4.79 -7.01
C LEU A 133 -7.37 5.30 -5.84
N ALA A 134 -7.80 4.43 -4.93
CA ALA A 134 -8.52 4.82 -3.73
C ALA A 134 -7.71 5.78 -2.84
N PHE A 135 -6.45 5.45 -2.55
CA PHE A 135 -5.55 6.36 -1.83
C PHE A 135 -5.30 7.67 -2.59
N THR A 136 -5.18 7.62 -3.92
CA THR A 136 -4.98 8.83 -4.73
C THR A 136 -6.18 9.77 -4.61
N ILE A 137 -7.40 9.25 -4.71
CA ILE A 137 -8.62 10.06 -4.56
C ILE A 137 -8.74 10.58 -3.13
N GLU A 138 -8.47 9.76 -2.12
CA GLU A 138 -8.42 10.22 -0.72
C GLU A 138 -7.45 11.40 -0.54
N GLY A 139 -6.22 11.27 -1.04
CA GLY A 139 -5.20 12.31 -0.95
C GLY A 139 -5.61 13.59 -1.67
N LEU A 140 -6.19 13.49 -2.87
CA LEU A 140 -6.70 14.64 -3.62
C LEU A 140 -7.87 15.33 -2.89
N MET A 141 -8.80 14.57 -2.31
CA MET A 141 -9.91 15.12 -1.54
C MET A 141 -9.40 15.85 -0.29
N PHE A 142 -8.40 15.30 0.41
CA PHE A 142 -7.75 16.01 1.51
C PHE A 142 -7.01 17.26 1.05
N CYS A 143 -6.30 17.26 -0.09
CA CYS A 143 -5.69 18.47 -0.65
C CYS A 143 -6.70 19.61 -0.86
N LEU A 144 -7.92 19.29 -1.32
CA LEU A 144 -9.00 20.28 -1.45
C LEU A 144 -9.51 20.76 -0.09
N HIS A 145 -9.47 19.90 0.93
CA HIS A 145 -9.82 20.24 2.31
C HIS A 145 -8.80 21.20 2.95
N LEU A 146 -7.50 21.02 2.67
CA LEU A 146 -6.42 21.87 3.22
C LEU A 146 -6.65 23.37 2.93
N GLN A 147 -7.19 23.72 1.78
CA GLN A 147 -7.39 25.13 1.37
C GLN A 147 -8.40 25.88 2.24
N ARG A 148 -9.16 25.18 3.10
CA ARG A 148 -10.25 25.75 3.90
C ARG A 148 -9.95 25.84 5.39
N GLN A 149 -8.78 25.36 5.83
CA GLN A 149 -8.47 25.19 7.25
C GLN A 149 -7.47 26.22 7.79
N ALA A 150 -7.44 26.39 9.12
CA ALA A 150 -6.49 27.27 9.77
C ALA A 150 -5.05 26.72 9.67
N PHE A 151 -4.05 27.60 9.76
CA PHE A 151 -2.64 27.26 9.50
C PHE A 151 -2.08 26.06 10.30
N MET A 152 -2.50 25.84 11.55
CA MET A 152 -2.02 24.69 12.34
C MET A 152 -2.70 23.38 11.90
N GLU A 153 -4.00 23.45 11.64
CA GLU A 153 -4.76 22.33 11.11
C GLU A 153 -4.19 21.91 9.76
N GLN A 154 -3.78 22.88 8.94
CA GLN A 154 -3.12 22.64 7.67
C GLN A 154 -1.86 21.77 7.83
N HIS A 155 -0.99 22.03 8.82
CA HIS A 155 0.24 21.23 9.01
C HIS A 155 -0.05 19.76 9.34
N VAL A 156 -1.03 19.51 10.22
CA VAL A 156 -1.48 18.14 10.57
C VAL A 156 -2.00 17.40 9.34
N HIS A 157 -2.81 18.08 8.52
CA HIS A 157 -3.36 17.52 7.29
C HIS A 157 -2.32 17.34 6.18
N VAL A 158 -1.30 18.21 6.08
CA VAL A 158 -0.19 18.02 5.12
C VAL A 158 0.53 16.70 5.41
N LEU A 159 0.85 16.43 6.67
CA LEU A 159 1.49 15.17 7.06
C LEU A 159 0.61 13.95 6.76
N LEU A 160 -0.72 14.08 6.95
CA LEU A 160 -1.68 13.05 6.57
C LEU A 160 -1.70 12.80 5.06
N VAL A 161 -1.76 13.86 4.26
CA VAL A 161 -1.69 13.81 2.80
C VAL A 161 -0.40 13.14 2.33
N CYS A 162 0.75 13.47 2.93
CA CYS A 162 2.01 12.79 2.64
C CYS A 162 1.94 11.28 2.91
N ALA A 163 1.35 10.86 4.04
CA ALA A 163 1.18 9.45 4.36
C ALA A 163 0.23 8.72 3.39
N ILE A 164 -0.87 9.38 2.98
CA ILE A 164 -1.81 8.85 1.99
C ILE A 164 -1.12 8.65 0.63
N PHE A 165 -0.41 9.66 0.13
CA PHE A 165 0.32 9.53 -1.14
C PHE A 165 1.45 8.50 -1.07
N ALA A 166 2.10 8.33 0.08
CA ALA A 166 3.03 7.22 0.28
C ALA A 166 2.34 5.86 0.12
N CYS A 167 1.11 5.69 0.64
CA CYS A 167 0.31 4.47 0.42
C CYS A 167 -0.01 4.27 -1.06
N ALA A 168 -0.41 5.33 -1.77
CA ALA A 168 -0.70 5.28 -3.20
C ALA A 168 0.53 4.87 -4.03
N VAL A 169 1.67 5.55 -3.83
CA VAL A 169 2.92 5.29 -4.55
C VAL A 169 3.42 3.87 -4.30
N VAL A 170 3.44 3.42 -3.05
CA VAL A 170 3.89 2.06 -2.73
C VAL A 170 2.98 1.02 -3.36
N SER A 171 1.65 1.25 -3.37
CA SER A 171 0.69 0.35 -4.01
C SER A 171 0.89 0.28 -5.53
N LEU A 172 1.29 1.39 -6.19
CA LEU A 172 1.65 1.39 -7.60
C LEU A 172 2.97 0.65 -7.87
N ILE A 173 3.98 0.84 -7.03
CA ILE A 173 5.27 0.15 -7.18
C ILE A 173 5.10 -1.37 -7.02
N GLU A 174 4.20 -1.82 -6.14
CA GLU A 174 3.89 -3.24 -5.96
C GLU A 174 3.30 -3.89 -7.23
N ILE A 175 2.71 -3.13 -8.15
CA ILE A 175 2.28 -3.65 -9.46
C ILE A 175 3.49 -4.07 -10.30
N VAL A 176 4.57 -3.30 -10.25
CA VAL A 176 5.81 -3.54 -11.01
C VAL A 176 6.67 -4.59 -10.33
N LEU A 177 6.71 -4.59 -8.99
CA LEU A 177 7.56 -5.46 -8.16
C LEU A 177 6.74 -6.36 -7.20
N PRO A 178 5.80 -7.17 -7.70
CA PRO A 178 4.83 -7.89 -6.85
C PRO A 178 5.45 -9.03 -6.03
N TYR A 179 6.62 -9.52 -6.45
CA TYR A 179 7.35 -10.57 -5.75
C TYR A 179 8.28 -10.03 -4.66
N SER A 180 8.51 -8.71 -4.63
CA SER A 180 9.39 -8.09 -3.65
C SER A 180 8.72 -8.06 -2.27
N LEU A 181 9.31 -8.78 -1.33
CA LEU A 181 8.87 -8.76 0.07
C LEU A 181 8.98 -7.35 0.67
N LEU A 182 9.99 -6.60 0.26
CA LEU A 182 10.20 -5.23 0.71
C LEU A 182 9.00 -4.35 0.36
N MET A 183 8.41 -4.53 -0.82
CA MET A 183 7.23 -3.75 -1.22
C MET A 183 6.00 -4.09 -0.39
N LYS A 184 5.81 -5.36 -0.02
CA LYS A 184 4.73 -5.79 0.88
C LYS A 184 4.88 -5.16 2.27
N PHE A 185 6.10 -5.15 2.82
CA PHE A 185 6.37 -4.47 4.09
C PHE A 185 6.26 -2.95 3.97
N ALA A 186 6.69 -2.36 2.85
CA ALA A 186 6.53 -0.93 2.61
C ALA A 186 5.06 -0.53 2.57
N ARG A 187 4.17 -1.34 1.98
CA ARG A 187 2.73 -1.09 1.96
C ARG A 187 2.14 -1.18 3.36
N ALA A 188 2.52 -2.20 4.11
CA ALA A 188 2.09 -2.34 5.50
C ALA A 188 2.57 -1.15 6.36
N PHE A 189 3.84 -0.76 6.21
CA PHE A 189 4.46 0.37 6.89
C PHE A 189 3.73 1.69 6.63
N SER A 190 3.53 2.04 5.35
CA SER A 190 2.85 3.28 4.97
C SER A 190 1.42 3.31 5.49
N SER A 191 0.74 2.16 5.48
CA SER A 191 -0.63 2.04 5.97
C SER A 191 -0.75 2.16 7.51
N LEU A 192 0.24 1.64 8.25
CA LEU A 192 0.33 1.83 9.70
C LEU A 192 0.56 3.30 10.06
N ILE A 193 1.47 3.98 9.36
CA ILE A 193 1.69 5.43 9.54
C ILE A 193 0.42 6.19 9.20
N HIS A 194 -0.17 5.93 8.03
CA HIS A 194 -1.38 6.58 7.57
C HIS A 194 -2.50 6.43 8.61
N GLY A 195 -2.83 5.21 9.01
CA GLY A 195 -3.92 4.97 9.95
C GLY A 195 -3.67 5.53 11.35
N SER A 196 -2.45 5.35 11.88
CA SER A 196 -2.13 5.85 13.22
C SER A 196 -2.07 7.38 13.27
N TRP A 197 -1.59 8.03 12.19
CA TRP A 197 -1.63 9.48 12.08
C TRP A 197 -3.05 10.02 11.90
N TYR A 198 -3.92 9.31 11.19
CA TYR A 198 -5.34 9.67 11.10
C TYR A 198 -5.98 9.75 12.49
N ILE A 199 -5.74 8.73 13.33
CA ILE A 199 -6.20 8.71 14.73
C ILE A 199 -5.61 9.89 15.52
N GLN A 200 -4.29 10.08 15.46
CA GLN A 200 -3.59 11.16 16.17
C GLN A 200 -4.10 12.54 15.75
N SER A 201 -4.38 12.74 14.46
CA SER A 201 -4.95 13.98 13.91
C SER A 201 -6.33 14.25 14.53
N GLY A 202 -7.15 13.22 14.71
CA GLY A 202 -8.43 13.33 15.42
C GLY A 202 -8.26 13.86 16.84
N PHE A 203 -7.28 13.36 17.59
CA PHE A 203 -6.98 13.85 18.94
C PHE A 203 -6.41 15.26 18.99
N ILE A 204 -5.57 15.64 18.02
CA ILE A 204 -4.98 16.99 17.95
C ILE A 204 -6.06 18.03 17.63
N LEU A 205 -6.97 17.72 16.70
CA LEU A 205 -7.95 18.67 16.17
C LEU A 205 -9.24 18.72 16.99
N TYR A 206 -9.66 17.59 17.55
CA TYR A 206 -10.96 17.43 18.20
C TYR A 206 -10.84 16.81 19.58
N ASP A 207 -9.92 17.32 20.40
CA ASP A 207 -9.70 16.84 21.78
C ASP A 207 -11.04 16.77 22.54
N PRO A 208 -11.54 15.56 22.85
CA PRO A 208 -12.85 15.38 23.48
C PRO A 208 -12.93 15.95 24.90
N ASN A 209 -11.80 16.30 25.51
CA ASN A 209 -11.72 16.82 26.87
C ASN A 209 -11.48 18.34 26.93
N ARG A 210 -11.34 19.05 25.79
CA ARG A 210 -11.06 20.49 25.77
C ARG A 210 -12.27 21.31 25.33
N VAL A 211 -12.67 22.23 26.20
CA VAL A 211 -13.83 23.13 26.04
C VAL A 211 -13.51 24.36 25.16
N THR A 212 -12.24 24.64 24.91
CA THR A 212 -11.79 25.82 24.14
C THR A 212 -10.70 25.45 23.12
N PRO A 213 -10.79 25.94 21.86
CA PRO A 213 -9.73 25.81 20.87
C PRO A 213 -8.41 26.40 21.40
N THR A 214 -7.29 25.71 21.18
CA THR A 214 -5.97 26.18 21.60
C THR A 214 -5.62 27.46 20.84
N GLN A 215 -5.65 28.61 21.53
CA GLN A 215 -5.21 29.88 20.96
C GLN A 215 -3.69 30.00 21.11
N TRP A 216 -2.99 30.00 19.98
CA TRP A 216 -1.53 30.16 19.93
C TRP A 216 -1.20 31.64 19.95
N ASN A 217 -1.11 32.20 21.16
CA ASN A 217 -1.05 33.64 21.39
C ASN A 217 0.33 34.26 21.07
N SER A 218 1.36 33.45 20.83
CA SER A 218 2.69 33.92 20.43
C SER A 218 3.25 33.14 19.24
N SER A 219 4.08 33.81 18.42
CA SER A 219 4.79 33.17 17.31
C SER A 219 5.75 32.06 17.76
N GLN A 220 6.26 32.16 19.00
CA GLN A 220 7.12 31.14 19.60
C GLN A 220 6.34 29.88 19.97
N ASP A 221 5.16 30.02 20.58
CA ASP A 221 4.31 28.87 20.91
C ASP A 221 3.86 28.13 19.65
N TYR A 222 3.59 28.87 18.58
CA TYR A 222 3.27 28.31 17.27
C TYR A 222 4.43 27.47 16.69
N ASN A 223 5.64 28.03 16.63
CA ASN A 223 6.81 27.30 16.11
C ASN A 223 7.10 26.04 16.94
N ASN A 224 6.99 26.14 18.26
CA ASN A 224 7.14 25.00 19.16
C ASN A 224 6.08 23.93 18.85
N ALA A 225 4.82 24.30 18.61
CA ALA A 225 3.76 23.36 18.27
C ALA A 225 4.03 22.59 16.97
N LEU A 226 4.49 23.28 15.92
CA LEU A 226 4.84 22.64 14.64
C LEU A 226 5.95 21.60 14.80
N ILE A 227 6.96 21.91 15.61
CA ILE A 227 8.07 20.99 15.92
C ILE A 227 7.52 19.75 16.62
N TRP A 228 6.67 19.91 17.65
CA TRP A 228 6.07 18.79 18.37
C TRP A 228 5.16 17.92 17.51
N ILE A 229 4.35 18.51 16.63
CA ILE A 229 3.51 17.76 15.68
C ILE A 229 4.40 16.91 14.76
N SER A 230 5.43 17.52 14.18
CA SER A 230 6.33 16.83 13.25
C SER A 230 7.13 15.72 13.94
N LEU A 231 7.57 15.95 15.18
CA LEU A 231 8.23 14.95 16.01
C LEU A 231 7.30 13.79 16.34
N THR A 232 6.04 14.08 16.66
CA THR A 232 5.02 13.05 16.90
C THR A 232 4.83 12.18 15.67
N PHE A 233 4.72 12.77 14.47
CA PHE A 233 4.65 12.02 13.21
C PHE A 233 5.87 11.11 12.99
N ALA A 234 7.07 11.61 13.29
CA ALA A 234 8.29 10.80 13.21
C ALA A 234 8.27 9.62 14.20
N TRP A 235 7.70 9.81 15.40
CA TRP A 235 7.51 8.71 16.36
C TRP A 235 6.49 7.67 15.88
N HIS A 236 5.44 8.08 15.17
CA HIS A 236 4.54 7.13 14.50
C HIS A 236 5.30 6.29 13.46
N ALA A 237 6.19 6.89 12.68
CA ALA A 237 7.04 6.16 11.74
C ALA A 237 7.99 5.18 12.44
N ALA A 238 8.66 5.62 13.52
CA ALA A 238 9.52 4.74 14.32
C ALA A 238 8.72 3.58 14.94
N GLY A 239 7.55 3.87 15.51
CA GLY A 239 6.65 2.88 16.11
C GLY A 239 6.12 1.88 15.09
N ALA A 240 5.73 2.33 13.90
CA ALA A 240 5.32 1.46 12.80
C ALA A 240 6.47 0.52 12.39
N PHE A 241 7.69 1.04 12.26
CA PHE A 241 8.85 0.22 11.91
C PHE A 241 9.16 -0.83 12.99
N ILE A 242 9.15 -0.44 14.26
CA ILE A 242 9.34 -1.37 15.39
C ILE A 242 8.24 -2.43 15.39
N CYS A 243 6.99 -2.05 15.16
CA CYS A 243 5.87 -2.98 15.07
C CYS A 243 6.09 -4.04 13.99
N LEU A 244 6.54 -3.63 12.79
CA LEU A 244 6.91 -4.56 11.71
C LEU A 244 7.99 -5.53 12.15
N LEU A 245 9.09 -5.02 12.72
CA LEU A 245 10.20 -5.86 13.19
C LEU A 245 9.74 -6.86 14.25
N VAL A 246 8.94 -6.43 15.21
CA VAL A 246 8.39 -7.30 16.26
C VAL A 246 7.54 -8.41 15.65
N ILE A 247 6.65 -8.09 14.71
CA ILE A 247 5.80 -9.10 14.05
C ILE A 247 6.65 -10.10 13.25
N ILE A 248 7.67 -9.62 12.53
CA ILE A 248 8.61 -10.48 11.79
C ILE A 248 9.35 -11.41 12.75
N LEU A 249 9.89 -10.88 13.86
CA LEU A 249 10.61 -11.66 14.87
C LEU A 249 9.71 -12.69 15.55
N ILE A 250 8.47 -12.34 15.91
CA ILE A 250 7.50 -13.27 16.49
C ILE A 250 7.16 -14.38 15.49
N SER A 251 6.93 -14.02 14.23
CA SER A 251 6.61 -14.98 13.15
C SER A 251 7.74 -15.98 12.93
N ARG A 252 9.01 -15.52 13.02
CA ARG A 252 10.20 -16.38 12.96
C ARG A 252 10.37 -17.25 14.21
N ARG A 253 10.14 -16.71 15.41
CA ARG A 253 10.24 -17.50 16.66
C ARG A 253 9.25 -18.64 16.72
N LYS A 254 8.02 -18.44 16.20
CA LYS A 254 7.01 -19.50 16.13
C LYS A 254 7.39 -20.63 15.16
N ASN A 255 8.31 -20.38 14.23
CA ASN A 255 8.76 -21.35 13.22
C ASN A 255 10.30 -21.29 13.04
N PRO A 256 11.07 -21.81 14.00
CA PRO A 256 12.53 -21.60 14.09
C PRO A 256 13.37 -22.34 13.04
N THR A 257 12.77 -23.16 12.17
CA THR A 257 13.47 -24.04 11.22
C THR A 257 13.97 -23.36 9.93
N SER A 258 13.71 -22.07 9.73
CA SER A 258 14.11 -21.36 8.51
C SER A 258 15.39 -20.55 8.71
N ALA A 259 16.54 -21.18 8.45
CA ALA A 259 17.78 -20.45 8.23
C ALA A 259 17.65 -19.55 6.99
N VAL A 260 18.17 -18.34 7.06
CA VAL A 260 18.20 -17.36 5.96
C VAL A 260 19.12 -17.88 4.86
N PRO A 261 18.68 -18.07 3.61
CA PRO A 261 19.59 -18.04 2.48
C PRO A 261 20.11 -16.61 2.37
N CYS A 262 21.40 -16.43 2.64
CA CYS A 262 22.09 -15.17 2.42
C CYS A 262 22.15 -14.88 0.92
N GLN A 263 21.89 -13.61 0.58
CA GLN A 263 22.23 -12.91 -0.67
C GLN A 263 21.38 -13.15 -1.92
N PRO A 264 21.18 -12.09 -2.74
CA PRO A 264 20.36 -12.14 -3.94
C PRO A 264 21.15 -12.73 -5.12
N GLU A 265 20.63 -13.82 -5.70
CA GLU A 265 21.03 -14.40 -7.02
C GLU A 265 21.07 -13.37 -8.17
N HIS A 266 20.53 -12.16 -7.97
CA HIS A 266 20.35 -11.18 -9.03
C HIS A 266 21.63 -10.40 -9.40
N ILE A 267 22.71 -10.47 -8.59
CA ILE A 267 24.01 -9.86 -8.92
C ILE A 267 24.90 -10.88 -9.66
N GLU A 268 24.91 -12.14 -9.24
CA GLU A 268 25.69 -13.20 -9.90
C GLU A 268 25.19 -13.47 -11.32
N ALA A 269 23.88 -13.39 -11.58
CA ALA A 269 23.33 -13.55 -12.93
C ALA A 269 23.76 -12.42 -13.91
N PHE A 270 24.10 -11.23 -13.40
CA PHE A 270 24.57 -10.13 -14.23
C PHE A 270 26.08 -10.27 -14.53
N GLU A 271 26.86 -10.74 -13.56
CA GLU A 271 28.28 -11.07 -13.76
C GLU A 271 28.48 -12.31 -14.65
N ASP A 272 27.61 -13.33 -14.57
CA ASP A 272 27.63 -14.52 -15.44
C ASP A 272 27.20 -14.20 -16.88
N TYR A 273 26.26 -13.26 -17.08
CA TYR A 273 25.91 -12.78 -18.42
C TYR A 273 27.09 -12.01 -19.06
N GLN A 274 27.84 -11.27 -18.24
CA GLN A 274 28.95 -10.44 -18.70
C GLN A 274 30.26 -11.23 -18.87
N SER A 275 30.41 -12.35 -18.17
CA SER A 275 31.54 -13.28 -18.31
C SER A 275 31.30 -14.42 -19.33
N SER A 276 30.09 -14.52 -19.88
CA SER A 276 29.75 -15.53 -20.89
C SER A 276 30.55 -15.33 -22.20
N PRO A 277 31.20 -16.36 -22.75
CA PRO A 277 32.04 -16.26 -23.96
C PRO A 277 31.30 -15.81 -25.22
N ALA A 278 29.96 -15.75 -25.18
CA ALA A 278 29.12 -15.22 -26.26
C ALA A 278 29.31 -13.71 -26.51
N LEU A 279 29.70 -12.92 -25.51
CA LEU A 279 29.97 -11.48 -25.67
C LEU A 279 31.42 -11.19 -26.12
N GLN A 280 32.38 -12.06 -25.77
CA GLN A 280 33.77 -11.93 -26.23
C GLN A 280 33.96 -12.29 -27.71
N SER A 281 33.10 -13.12 -28.30
CA SER A 281 33.14 -13.39 -29.74
C SER A 281 32.57 -12.24 -30.59
N SER A 282 31.74 -11.37 -30.00
CA SER A 282 31.17 -10.22 -30.69
C SER A 282 32.16 -9.06 -30.84
N SER A 283 33.10 -8.91 -29.91
CA SER A 283 34.12 -7.85 -29.98
C SER A 283 35.31 -8.19 -30.88
N HIS A 284 35.52 -9.47 -31.20
CA HIS A 284 36.61 -9.91 -32.08
C HIS A 284 36.24 -9.97 -33.56
N MET A 285 34.96 -9.83 -33.92
CA MET A 285 34.46 -10.02 -35.29
C MET A 285 34.11 -8.72 -36.03
N GLN A 286 34.62 -7.58 -35.57
CA GLN A 286 34.45 -6.27 -36.22
C GLN A 286 35.73 -5.64 -36.80
N HIS A 287 36.86 -6.37 -36.82
CA HIS A 287 38.14 -5.83 -37.28
C HIS A 287 38.79 -6.52 -38.49
N CYS A 288 38.07 -7.35 -39.24
CA CYS A 288 38.57 -7.90 -40.50
C CYS A 288 37.50 -7.85 -41.59
N ASN A 289 37.45 -6.75 -42.34
CA ASN A 289 37.15 -6.75 -43.79
C ASN A 289 37.28 -5.35 -44.37
N PHE A 290 38.53 -4.90 -44.51
CA PHE A 290 38.88 -3.82 -45.43
C PHE A 290 40.34 -3.97 -45.88
N CYS A 291 40.61 -4.77 -46.91
CA CYS A 291 41.67 -4.50 -47.89
C CYS A 291 41.69 -5.52 -49.05
N SER A 292 41.42 -5.00 -50.26
CA SER A 292 42.14 -5.23 -51.54
C SER A 292 42.59 -6.65 -51.93
N SER A 293 42.08 -7.12 -53.09
CA SER A 293 42.95 -7.34 -54.26
C SER A 293 42.16 -7.56 -55.55
N HIS A 294 42.34 -6.63 -56.49
CA HIS A 294 42.22 -6.85 -57.93
C HIS A 294 43.14 -8.01 -58.37
N THR A 295 42.71 -8.86 -59.32
CA THR A 295 43.24 -8.97 -60.71
C THR A 295 42.92 -10.30 -61.42
N LEU A 296 42.36 -10.15 -62.63
CA LEU A 296 42.70 -10.79 -63.93
C LEU A 296 42.38 -12.26 -64.30
N SER A 297 41.81 -12.35 -65.52
CA SER A 297 41.84 -13.40 -66.56
C SER A 297 41.00 -14.67 -66.32
N ALA A 298 40.22 -15.19 -67.27
CA ALA A 298 40.10 -14.97 -68.73
C ALA A 298 38.64 -15.07 -69.19
#